data_AF-A0A0G0KEP0-F1
#
_entry.id   AF-A0A0G0KEP0-F1
#
_cell.length_a   1.000
_cell.length_b   1.000
_cell.length_c   1.000
_cell.angle_alpha   90.00
_cell.angle_beta   90.00
_cell.angle_gamma   90.00
#
_symmetry.space_group_name_H-M   'P 1'
#
loop_
_entity.id
_entity.type
_entity.pdbx_description
1 polymer ?
#
loop_
_entity_poly.entity_id
_entity_poly.type
_entity_poly.pdbx_seq_one_letter_code
_entity_poly.pdbx_strand_id
1 'polypeptide(L)'
;MAAKQNGLEIIAAANEGFTSQIDAVGMKLYRNRRAVEWLTRQEWAKDSENKEVREIYGKPVREVFGVSGAFPMYRKNLLDKVLLPGNNLFDPTYHSYKEDLDLAYRLRNAGYVSYVLLDAVAYHDRTGAGPKEMGDWAALKNKKKQSYFVQYHSYKNHLRTLYKNEYWQNILMDFFPIVWYELKKLGYLLLINPSIIFKGWVEIIKDRSYTRSARVKILASRKMYWKGIRRWF
;
A
#
# COMPACT_ATOMS: atom_id res chain seq x y z
N MET A 1 31.39 0.90 -23.54
CA MET A 1 30.22 0.27 -24.21
C MET A 1 29.79 -0.91 -23.37
N ALA A 2 28.63 -0.87 -22.72
CA ALA A 2 28.13 -2.02 -21.98
C ALA A 2 27.72 -3.10 -23.00
N ALA A 3 28.36 -4.26 -22.96
CA ALA A 3 27.97 -5.40 -23.77
C ALA A 3 26.48 -5.68 -23.51
N LYS A 4 25.68 -5.77 -24.58
CA LYS A 4 24.30 -6.24 -24.48
C LYS A 4 24.35 -7.66 -23.93
N GLN A 5 24.06 -7.82 -22.65
CA GLN A 5 23.87 -9.15 -22.04
C GLN A 5 22.79 -9.89 -22.84
N ASN A 6 23.11 -11.11 -23.26
CA ASN A 6 22.15 -11.99 -23.92
C ASN A 6 21.00 -12.29 -22.95
N GLY A 7 19.75 -12.35 -23.43
CA GLY A 7 18.59 -12.67 -22.59
C GLY A 7 18.74 -13.96 -21.75
N LEU A 8 19.53 -14.93 -22.22
CA LEU A 8 19.87 -16.14 -21.46
C LEU A 8 20.80 -15.87 -20.25
N GLU A 9 21.76 -14.94 -20.38
CA GLU A 9 22.64 -14.52 -19.29
C GLU A 9 21.87 -13.73 -18.23
N ILE A 10 20.88 -12.94 -18.65
CA ILE A 10 19.98 -12.19 -17.76
C ILE A 10 19.11 -13.17 -16.94
N ILE A 11 18.58 -14.23 -17.56
CA ILE A 11 17.78 -15.25 -16.85
C ILE A 11 18.66 -16.03 -15.86
N ALA A 12 19.87 -16.41 -16.26
CA ALA A 12 20.79 -17.12 -15.37
C ALA A 12 21.17 -16.26 -14.15
N ALA A 13 21.52 -14.98 -14.36
CA ALA A 13 21.80 -14.04 -13.28
C ALA A 13 20.58 -13.77 -12.39
N ALA A 14 19.38 -13.71 -12.96
CA ALA A 14 18.15 -13.55 -12.19
C ALA A 14 17.87 -14.77 -11.30
N ASN A 15 18.12 -15.99 -11.81
CA ASN A 15 17.93 -17.23 -11.06
C ASN A 15 18.80 -17.30 -9.80
N GLU A 16 20.02 -16.77 -9.84
CA GLU A 16 20.89 -16.69 -8.65
C GLU A 16 20.32 -15.77 -7.56
N GLY A 17 19.56 -14.75 -7.95
CA GLY A 17 18.92 -13.80 -7.04
C GLY A 17 17.54 -14.23 -6.55
N PHE A 18 16.98 -15.34 -7.06
CA PHE A 18 15.67 -15.81 -6.63
C PHE A 18 15.72 -16.32 -5.21
N THR A 19 14.77 -15.84 -4.41
CA THR A 19 14.63 -16.24 -3.01
C THR A 19 13.26 -16.87 -2.79
N SER A 20 13.13 -17.65 -1.72
CA SER A 20 11.85 -18.09 -1.16
C SER A 20 11.17 -17.01 -0.31
N GLN A 21 11.74 -15.80 -0.24
CA GLN A 21 11.18 -14.71 0.53
C GLN A 21 10.03 -14.06 -0.22
N ILE A 22 8.93 -13.93 0.50
CA ILE A 22 7.73 -13.28 0.00
C ILE A 22 8.02 -11.80 -0.19
N ASP A 23 7.75 -11.30 -1.40
CA ASP A 23 7.73 -9.86 -1.66
C ASP A 23 6.50 -9.20 -1.02
N ALA A 24 5.31 -9.67 -1.41
CA ALA A 24 4.03 -9.31 -0.82
C ALA A 24 2.95 -10.34 -1.20
N VAL A 25 2.10 -10.75 -0.24
CA VAL A 25 0.85 -11.49 -0.54
C VAL A 25 -0.34 -10.53 -0.75
N GLY A 26 -0.13 -9.22 -0.63
CA GLY A 26 -1.16 -8.19 -0.69
C GLY A 26 -1.00 -7.19 0.46
N MET A 27 -1.99 -6.33 0.65
CA MET A 27 -1.94 -5.29 1.68
C MET A 27 -2.62 -5.72 2.98
N LYS A 28 -1.92 -5.54 4.11
CA LYS A 28 -2.50 -5.63 5.46
C LYS A 28 -2.68 -4.23 6.04
N LEU A 29 -3.89 -3.96 6.52
CA LEU A 29 -4.22 -2.74 7.25
C LEU A 29 -4.28 -3.03 8.74
N TYR A 30 -4.01 -2.00 9.53
CA TYR A 30 -4.15 -2.01 10.98
C TYR A 30 -5.20 -0.99 11.42
N ARG A 31 -5.72 -1.13 12.64
CA ARG A 31 -6.63 -0.15 13.27
C ARG A 31 -6.13 1.29 13.25
N ASN A 32 -4.82 1.52 13.26
CA ASN A 32 -4.24 2.86 13.13
C ASN A 32 -4.07 3.35 11.67
N ARG A 33 -4.62 2.60 10.70
CA ARG A 33 -4.52 2.81 9.24
C ARG A 33 -3.12 2.75 8.67
N ARG A 34 -2.16 2.21 9.41
CA ARG A 34 -0.90 1.77 8.82
C ARG A 34 -1.21 0.67 7.79
N ALA A 35 -0.78 0.90 6.56
CA ALA A 35 -0.78 -0.10 5.50
C ALA A 35 0.62 -0.66 5.34
N VAL A 36 0.73 -1.99 5.30
CA VAL A 36 1.98 -2.72 5.06
C VAL A 36 1.77 -3.77 3.98
N GLU A 37 2.85 -4.08 3.28
CA GLU A 37 2.90 -5.27 2.42
C GLU A 37 2.94 -6.52 3.31
N TRP A 38 1.95 -7.38 3.13
CA TRP A 38 1.69 -8.51 4.01
C TRP A 38 2.72 -9.62 3.76
N LEU A 39 3.30 -10.11 4.86
CA LEU A 39 4.31 -11.19 4.90
C LEU A 39 5.62 -10.89 4.17
N THR A 40 5.91 -9.61 3.91
CA THR A 40 7.20 -9.18 3.33
C THR A 40 8.39 -9.81 4.06
N ARG A 41 9.34 -10.39 3.31
CA ARG A 41 10.57 -11.05 3.79
C ARG A 41 10.36 -12.26 4.70
N GLN A 42 9.16 -12.82 4.75
CA GLN A 42 8.93 -14.12 5.37
C GLN A 42 9.27 -15.22 4.36
N GLU A 43 9.78 -16.35 4.83
CA GLU A 43 10.03 -17.50 3.99
C GLU A 43 8.71 -18.19 3.62
N TRP A 44 8.47 -18.40 2.31
CA TRP A 44 7.33 -19.14 1.79
C TRP A 44 7.57 -20.65 1.85
N ALA A 45 7.33 -21.25 3.01
CA ALA A 45 7.52 -22.67 3.27
C ALA A 45 6.42 -23.24 4.17
N LYS A 46 6.17 -24.55 4.06
CA LYS A 46 5.17 -25.27 4.87
C LYS A 46 5.48 -25.17 6.37
N ASP A 47 6.76 -25.19 6.70
CA ASP A 47 7.36 -25.13 8.03
C ASP A 47 7.90 -23.73 8.38
N SER A 48 7.51 -22.70 7.61
CA SER A 48 7.89 -21.30 7.87
C SER A 48 7.70 -20.94 9.34
N GLU A 49 8.66 -20.22 9.95
CA GLU A 49 8.56 -19.74 11.33
C GLU A 49 7.32 -18.85 11.54
N ASN A 50 6.87 -18.18 10.47
CA ASN A 50 5.71 -17.30 10.51
C ASN A 50 4.39 -18.09 10.47
N LYS A 51 3.58 -17.95 11.52
CA LYS A 51 2.28 -18.61 11.63
C LYS A 51 1.33 -18.26 10.48
N GLU A 52 1.28 -16.99 10.06
CA GLU A 52 0.37 -16.54 9.00
C GLU A 52 0.76 -17.17 7.65
N VAL A 53 2.05 -17.40 7.39
CA VAL A 53 2.51 -18.18 6.22
C VAL A 53 1.99 -19.61 6.29
N ARG A 54 2.23 -20.31 7.41
CA ARG A 54 1.75 -21.70 7.57
C ARG A 54 0.24 -21.84 7.40
N GLU A 55 -0.52 -20.84 7.84
CA GLU A 55 -1.99 -20.82 7.72
C GLU A 55 -2.49 -20.67 6.28
N ILE A 56 -1.69 -20.08 5.37
CA ILE A 56 -2.09 -19.86 3.97
C ILE A 56 -1.29 -20.71 2.98
N TYR A 57 -0.20 -21.34 3.41
CA TYR A 57 0.63 -22.20 2.57
C TYR A 57 -0.19 -23.35 1.99
N GLY A 58 -0.04 -23.61 0.69
CA GLY A 58 -0.77 -24.65 -0.03
C GLY A 58 -2.23 -24.35 -0.35
N LYS A 59 -2.76 -23.18 0.06
CA LYS A 59 -4.08 -22.72 -0.40
C LYS A 59 -3.94 -22.12 -1.81
N PRO A 60 -4.93 -22.26 -2.70
CA PRO A 60 -4.83 -21.70 -4.05
C PRO A 60 -5.08 -20.18 -4.08
N VAL A 61 -5.92 -19.66 -3.20
CA VAL A 61 -6.34 -18.26 -3.23
C VAL A 61 -6.55 -17.70 -1.83
N ARG A 62 -6.28 -16.40 -1.66
CA ARG A 62 -6.52 -15.67 -0.42
C ARG A 62 -7.15 -14.31 -0.68
N GLU A 63 -8.24 -14.00 0.02
CA GLU A 63 -8.80 -12.64 0.02
C GLU A 63 -7.87 -11.68 0.77
N VAL A 64 -7.59 -10.52 0.19
CA VAL A 64 -6.71 -9.47 0.75
C VAL A 64 -7.33 -8.10 0.59
N PHE A 65 -6.99 -7.13 1.44
CA PHE A 65 -7.60 -5.80 1.35
C PHE A 65 -7.44 -5.19 -0.05
N GLY A 66 -6.23 -5.28 -0.59
CA GLY A 66 -5.85 -4.90 -1.95
C GLY A 66 -4.57 -5.59 -2.34
N VAL A 67 -4.25 -5.52 -3.64
CA VAL A 67 -3.02 -6.07 -4.22
C VAL A 67 -1.96 -4.98 -4.34
N SER A 68 -0.69 -5.36 -4.15
CA SER A 68 0.44 -4.44 -4.33
C SER A 68 0.57 -3.98 -5.79
N GLY A 69 1.13 -2.79 -6.01
CA GLY A 69 1.43 -2.27 -7.34
C GLY A 69 2.44 -3.08 -8.15
N ALA A 70 3.12 -4.07 -7.56
CA ALA A 70 4.16 -4.87 -8.23
C ALA A 70 3.62 -5.74 -9.39
N PHE A 71 2.54 -6.48 -9.16
CA PHE A 71 1.95 -7.36 -10.19
C PHE A 71 0.42 -7.50 -10.07
N PRO A 72 -0.34 -6.40 -10.16
CA PRO A 72 -1.79 -6.46 -10.01
C PRO A 72 -2.49 -6.77 -11.34
N MET A 73 -3.60 -7.50 -11.27
CA MET A 73 -4.54 -7.67 -12.39
C MET A 73 -5.91 -7.11 -12.01
N TYR A 74 -6.48 -6.27 -12.88
CA TYR A 74 -7.77 -5.64 -12.66
C TYR A 74 -8.72 -5.88 -13.83
N ARG A 75 -10.00 -6.08 -13.53
CA ARG A 75 -11.04 -6.09 -14.56
C ARG A 75 -11.37 -4.65 -14.97
N LYS A 76 -11.22 -4.33 -16.26
CA LYS A 76 -11.48 -2.99 -16.79
C LYS A 76 -12.87 -2.46 -16.42
N ASN A 77 -13.90 -3.30 -16.56
CA ASN A 77 -15.27 -2.91 -16.24
C ASN A 77 -15.48 -2.50 -14.78
N LEU A 78 -14.64 -2.97 -13.83
CA LEU A 78 -14.67 -2.55 -12.44
C LEU A 78 -13.89 -1.25 -12.23
N LEU A 79 -12.75 -1.10 -12.92
CA LEU A 79 -11.96 0.13 -12.89
C LEU A 79 -12.77 1.33 -13.37
N ASP A 80 -13.54 1.16 -14.45
CA ASP A 80 -14.40 2.21 -15.01
C ASP A 80 -15.45 2.72 -13.99
N LYS A 81 -15.77 1.94 -12.93
CA LYS A 81 -16.72 2.33 -11.87
C LYS A 81 -16.08 3.11 -10.72
N VAL A 82 -14.75 3.14 -10.64
CA VAL A 82 -14.02 3.76 -9.52
C VAL A 82 -13.08 4.88 -9.97
N LEU A 83 -13.15 5.31 -11.23
CA LEU A 83 -12.33 6.41 -11.75
C LEU A 83 -12.54 7.71 -10.97
N LEU A 84 -11.43 8.45 -10.82
CA LEU A 84 -11.38 9.77 -10.21
C LEU A 84 -11.75 10.86 -11.25
N PRO A 85 -11.93 12.14 -10.84
CA PRO A 85 -12.20 13.24 -11.77
C PRO A 85 -11.23 13.25 -12.95
N GLY A 86 -11.74 13.54 -14.15
CA GLY A 86 -10.95 13.46 -15.39
C GLY A 86 -10.70 12.04 -15.89
N ASN A 87 -11.51 11.05 -15.47
CA ASN A 87 -11.37 9.63 -15.83
C ASN A 87 -10.02 9.02 -15.43
N ASN A 88 -9.43 9.55 -14.36
CA ASN A 88 -8.12 9.12 -13.89
C ASN A 88 -8.22 7.82 -13.07
N LEU A 89 -7.43 6.81 -13.43
CA LEU A 89 -7.34 5.57 -12.66
C LEU A 89 -6.64 5.80 -11.32
N PHE A 90 -5.51 6.51 -11.33
CA PHE A 90 -4.76 6.92 -10.15
C PHE A 90 -4.96 8.41 -9.89
N ASP A 91 -4.65 8.87 -8.69
CA ASP A 91 -4.67 10.30 -8.40
C ASP A 91 -3.47 10.97 -9.12
N PRO A 92 -3.70 11.83 -10.14
CA PRO A 92 -2.62 12.41 -10.94
C PRO A 92 -1.72 13.35 -10.13
N THR A 93 -2.14 13.72 -8.91
CA THR A 93 -1.38 14.59 -8.00
C THR A 93 -0.55 13.80 -6.97
N TYR A 94 -0.57 12.46 -7.01
CA TYR A 94 0.23 11.63 -6.10
C TYR A 94 1.69 11.52 -6.52
N HIS A 95 1.97 11.61 -7.83
CA HIS A 95 3.17 11.11 -8.49
C HIS A 95 3.34 9.60 -8.29
N SER A 96 3.88 9.17 -7.15
CA SER A 96 4.06 7.75 -6.79
C SER A 96 3.78 7.53 -5.30
N TYR A 97 3.74 6.26 -4.88
CA TYR A 97 3.40 5.77 -3.56
C TYR A 97 1.95 6.04 -3.12
N LYS A 98 1.30 4.97 -2.62
CA LYS A 98 -0.09 4.95 -2.11
C LYS A 98 -1.17 5.04 -3.17
N GLU A 99 -0.84 5.06 -4.45
CA GLU A 99 -1.78 4.97 -5.57
C GLU A 99 -2.49 3.61 -5.61
N ASP A 100 -1.75 2.54 -5.33
CA ASP A 100 -2.24 1.18 -5.19
C ASP A 100 -3.17 1.03 -3.98
N LEU A 101 -2.78 1.59 -2.84
CA LEU A 101 -3.59 1.62 -1.63
C LEU A 101 -4.87 2.44 -1.82
N ASP A 102 -4.78 3.60 -2.48
CA ASP A 102 -5.95 4.42 -2.80
C ASP A 102 -6.92 3.67 -3.71
N LEU A 103 -6.42 2.99 -4.74
CA LEU A 103 -7.24 2.15 -5.61
C LEU A 103 -7.89 0.99 -4.85
N ALA A 104 -7.13 0.31 -3.98
CA ALA A 104 -7.64 -0.77 -3.13
C ALA A 104 -8.81 -0.29 -2.26
N TYR A 105 -8.65 0.85 -1.60
CA TYR A 105 -9.73 1.47 -0.83
C TYR A 105 -10.95 1.77 -1.70
N ARG A 106 -10.76 2.35 -2.89
CA ARG A 106 -11.88 2.68 -3.79
C ARG A 106 -12.64 1.45 -4.26
N LEU A 107 -11.92 0.38 -4.64
CA LEU A 107 -12.53 -0.89 -5.03
C LEU A 107 -13.31 -1.51 -3.87
N ARG A 108 -12.73 -1.53 -2.67
CA ARG A 108 -13.38 -2.03 -1.45
C ARG A 108 -14.62 -1.21 -1.10
N ASN A 109 -14.51 0.11 -1.13
CA ASN A 109 -15.61 1.04 -0.92
C ASN A 109 -16.75 0.81 -1.92
N ALA A 110 -16.43 0.53 -3.19
CA ALA A 110 -17.39 0.21 -4.24
C ALA A 110 -17.99 -1.21 -4.13
N GLY A 111 -17.65 -1.97 -3.08
CA GLY A 111 -18.19 -3.30 -2.82
C GLY A 111 -17.45 -4.45 -3.52
N TYR A 112 -16.30 -4.17 -4.15
CA TYR A 112 -15.51 -5.20 -4.81
C TYR A 112 -14.55 -5.88 -3.85
N VAL A 113 -14.10 -7.07 -4.26
CA VAL A 113 -13.17 -7.93 -3.51
C VAL A 113 -11.88 -8.10 -4.29
N SER A 114 -10.79 -8.29 -3.57
CA SER A 114 -9.46 -8.54 -4.12
C SER A 114 -8.92 -9.84 -3.57
N TYR A 115 -8.27 -10.61 -4.44
CA TYR A 115 -7.68 -11.90 -4.13
C TYR A 115 -6.25 -11.95 -4.66
N VAL A 116 -5.43 -12.76 -4.00
CA VAL A 116 -4.14 -13.20 -4.52
C VAL A 116 -4.20 -14.70 -4.78
N LEU A 117 -3.77 -15.09 -5.97
CA LEU A 117 -3.53 -16.48 -6.35
C LEU A 117 -2.17 -16.86 -5.79
N LEU A 118 -2.15 -17.79 -4.84
CA LEU A 118 -0.95 -18.15 -4.07
C LEU A 118 -0.06 -19.16 -4.80
N ASP A 119 -0.57 -19.76 -5.87
CA ASP A 119 0.12 -20.64 -6.81
C ASP A 119 0.74 -19.87 -7.99
N ALA A 120 0.38 -18.58 -8.18
CA ALA A 120 0.94 -17.72 -9.21
C ALA A 120 2.12 -16.90 -8.66
N VAL A 121 3.35 -17.35 -8.92
CA VAL A 121 4.59 -16.72 -8.44
C VAL A 121 5.19 -15.79 -9.50
N ALA A 122 5.53 -14.58 -9.09
CA ALA A 122 6.33 -13.63 -9.86
C ALA A 122 7.50 -13.11 -9.02
N TYR A 123 8.67 -12.97 -9.63
CA TYR A 123 9.87 -12.45 -8.96
C TYR A 123 10.01 -10.95 -9.21
N HIS A 124 10.26 -10.20 -8.14
CA HIS A 124 10.36 -8.74 -8.16
C HIS A 124 11.74 -8.32 -7.65
N ASP A 125 12.53 -7.67 -8.51
CA ASP A 125 13.79 -7.05 -8.10
C ASP A 125 13.51 -5.79 -7.27
N ARG A 126 13.40 -5.99 -5.95
CA ARG A 126 12.93 -4.96 -5.03
C ARG A 126 14.07 -4.20 -4.38
N THR A 127 14.26 -2.97 -4.82
CA THR A 127 15.19 -2.01 -4.22
C THR A 127 14.71 -1.42 -2.87
N GLY A 128 13.41 -1.53 -2.55
CA GLY A 128 12.79 -0.94 -1.36
C GLY A 128 11.82 -1.88 -0.64
N ALA A 129 12.34 -2.85 0.10
CA ALA A 129 11.50 -3.76 0.89
C ALA A 129 11.03 -3.15 2.23
N GLY A 130 9.85 -3.57 2.68
CA GLY A 130 9.42 -3.34 4.05
C GLY A 130 10.28 -4.12 5.06
N PRO A 131 10.26 -3.75 6.36
CA PRO A 131 10.97 -4.53 7.37
C PRO A 131 10.36 -5.93 7.51
N LYS A 132 11.21 -6.95 7.73
CA LYS A 132 10.78 -8.33 8.08
C LYS A 132 10.05 -8.33 9.42
N GLU A 133 10.58 -7.59 10.38
CA GLU A 133 10.02 -7.45 11.72
C GLU A 133 8.94 -6.39 11.79
N MET A 134 7.90 -6.68 12.57
CA MET A 134 6.82 -5.76 12.85
C MET A 134 7.13 -5.00 14.14
N GLY A 135 7.03 -3.67 14.09
CA GLY A 135 7.28 -2.82 15.26
C GLY A 135 7.70 -1.41 14.87
N ASP A 136 7.75 -0.54 15.87
CA ASP A 136 8.15 0.87 15.68
C ASP A 136 9.64 1.00 15.42
N TRP A 137 10.48 0.22 16.10
CA TRP A 137 11.93 0.20 15.89
C TRP A 137 12.33 -0.27 14.50
N ALA A 138 11.72 -1.35 14.02
CA ALA A 138 11.96 -1.87 12.67
C ALA A 138 11.45 -0.88 11.60
N ALA A 139 10.29 -0.25 11.83
CA ALA A 139 9.79 0.81 10.96
C ALA A 139 10.73 2.02 10.91
N LEU A 140 11.30 2.43 12.06
CA LEU A 140 12.24 3.53 12.17
C LEU A 140 13.54 3.25 11.42
N LYS A 141 14.13 2.06 11.62
CA LYS A 141 15.33 1.62 10.90
C LYS A 141 15.10 1.59 9.39
N ASN A 142 13.94 1.09 8.95
CA ASN A 142 13.60 1.08 7.53
C ASN A 142 13.45 2.49 6.96
N LYS A 143 12.75 3.38 7.68
CA LYS A 143 12.55 4.78 7.25
C LYS A 143 13.86 5.55 7.09
N LYS A 144 14.85 5.31 7.95
CA LYS A 144 16.19 5.93 7.80
C LYS A 144 16.88 5.58 6.47
N LYS A 145 16.57 4.42 5.89
CA LYS A 145 17.12 3.97 4.59
C LYS A 145 16.30 4.45 3.39
N GLN A 146 15.08 4.95 3.60
CA GLN A 146 14.22 5.39 2.51
C GLN A 146 14.68 6.74 1.97
N SER A 147 14.65 6.89 0.64
CA SER A 147 14.95 8.17 0.01
C SER A 147 13.96 9.26 0.42
N TYR A 148 14.38 10.52 0.31
CA TYR A 148 13.52 11.67 0.54
C TYR A 148 12.22 11.57 -0.27
N PHE A 149 12.33 11.18 -1.54
CA PHE A 149 11.20 11.02 -2.46
C PHE A 149 10.16 10.02 -1.93
N VAL A 150 10.58 8.83 -1.49
CA VAL A 150 9.69 7.81 -0.91
C VAL A 150 8.99 8.36 0.32
N GLN A 151 9.73 8.96 1.25
CA GLN A 151 9.19 9.47 2.51
C GLN A 151 8.20 10.63 2.27
N TYR A 152 8.56 11.55 1.38
CA TYR A 152 7.77 12.71 1.01
C TYR A 152 6.41 12.32 0.43
N HIS A 153 6.43 11.53 -0.65
CA HIS A 153 5.21 11.11 -1.32
C HIS A 153 4.38 10.15 -0.45
N SER A 154 5.01 9.23 0.27
CA SER A 154 4.30 8.34 1.19
C SER A 154 3.56 9.08 2.31
N TYR A 155 4.15 10.16 2.86
CA TYR A 155 3.54 10.94 3.93
C TYR A 155 2.29 11.70 3.44
N LYS A 156 2.46 12.55 2.43
CA LYS A 156 1.37 13.42 1.94
C LYS A 156 0.23 12.59 1.32
N ASN A 157 0.57 11.57 0.53
CA ASN A 157 -0.41 10.75 -0.17
C ASN A 157 -1.19 9.87 0.82
N HIS A 158 -0.57 9.41 1.91
CA HIS A 158 -1.27 8.66 2.94
C HIS A 158 -2.40 9.47 3.58
N LEU A 159 -2.13 10.70 4.01
CA LEU A 159 -3.15 11.58 4.60
C LEU A 159 -4.30 11.83 3.62
N ARG A 160 -3.99 12.09 2.35
CA ARG A 160 -4.98 12.29 1.30
C ARG A 160 -5.78 11.02 1.00
N THR A 161 -5.15 9.84 1.07
CA THR A 161 -5.84 8.55 0.89
C THR A 161 -6.85 8.32 2.00
N LEU A 162 -6.49 8.58 3.26
CA LEU A 162 -7.42 8.49 4.37
C LEU A 162 -8.57 9.49 4.23
N TYR A 163 -8.25 10.75 3.94
CA TYR A 163 -9.27 11.79 3.71
C TYR A 163 -10.23 11.41 2.58
N LYS A 164 -9.76 10.84 1.47
CA LYS A 164 -10.62 10.46 0.35
C LYS A 164 -11.50 9.25 0.66
N ASN A 165 -10.96 8.24 1.35
CA ASN A 165 -11.54 6.91 1.37
C ASN A 165 -12.19 6.48 2.69
N GLU A 166 -11.83 7.09 3.82
CA GLU A 166 -12.34 6.64 5.11
C GLU A 166 -13.82 6.97 5.33
N TYR A 167 -14.42 6.20 6.23
CA TYR A 167 -15.70 6.50 6.85
C TYR A 167 -15.44 7.26 8.15
N TRP A 168 -16.16 8.37 8.36
CA TRP A 168 -15.97 9.17 9.57
C TRP A 168 -16.27 8.36 10.85
N GLN A 169 -17.22 7.43 10.79
CA GLN A 169 -17.52 6.50 11.89
C GLN A 169 -16.29 5.69 12.29
N ASN A 170 -15.56 5.18 11.30
CA ASN A 170 -14.38 4.36 11.52
C ASN A 170 -13.19 5.18 12.02
N ILE A 171 -13.08 6.46 11.60
CA ILE A 171 -12.12 7.40 12.16
C ILE A 171 -12.42 7.66 13.64
N LEU A 172 -13.68 7.86 14.02
CA LEU A 172 -14.05 8.10 15.42
C LEU A 172 -13.79 6.86 16.29
N MET A 173 -14.17 5.66 15.83
CA MET A 173 -13.98 4.43 16.59
C MET A 173 -12.50 4.08 16.81
N ASP A 174 -11.64 4.40 15.84
CA ASP A 174 -10.21 4.14 15.91
C ASP A 174 -9.40 5.43 16.10
N PHE A 175 -10.03 6.47 16.68
CA PHE A 175 -9.45 7.82 16.80
C PHE A 175 -8.08 7.78 17.51
N PHE A 176 -8.02 7.18 18.70
CA PHE A 176 -6.77 7.11 19.47
C PHE A 176 -5.66 6.34 18.73
N PRO A 177 -5.88 5.11 18.21
CA PRO A 177 -4.88 4.43 17.38
C PRO A 177 -4.38 5.24 16.18
N ILE A 178 -5.29 5.89 15.45
CA ILE A 178 -4.96 6.68 14.25
C ILE A 178 -4.13 7.89 14.65
N VAL A 179 -4.64 8.72 15.56
CA VAL A 179 -3.95 9.94 16.01
C VAL A 179 -2.59 9.61 16.59
N TRP A 180 -2.48 8.56 17.41
CA TRP A 180 -1.20 8.14 17.97
C TRP A 180 -0.17 7.76 16.90
N TYR A 181 -0.61 7.05 15.85
CA TYR A 181 0.27 6.71 14.73
C TYR A 181 0.68 7.93 13.89
N GLU A 182 -0.25 8.86 13.64
CA GLU A 182 0.05 10.12 12.95
C GLU A 182 1.01 11.00 13.76
N LEU A 183 0.82 11.10 15.08
CA LEU A 183 1.70 11.85 15.97
C LEU A 183 3.12 11.27 16.01
N LYS A 184 3.27 9.93 16.04
CA LYS A 184 4.59 9.29 15.94
C LYS A 184 5.29 9.62 14.62
N LYS A 185 4.57 9.58 13.49
CA LYS A 185 5.12 9.96 12.19
C LYS A 185 5.51 11.43 12.15
N LEU A 186 4.66 12.30 12.69
CA LEU A 186 4.91 13.73 12.77
C LEU A 186 6.16 14.02 13.60
N GLY A 187 6.26 13.47 14.81
CA GLY A 187 7.43 13.62 15.68
C GLY A 187 8.71 13.13 15.01
N TYR A 188 8.67 11.97 14.36
CA TYR A 188 9.82 11.48 13.58
C TYR A 188 10.24 12.43 12.47
N LEU A 189 9.29 12.92 11.66
CA LEU A 189 9.59 13.80 10.54
C LEU A 189 10.04 15.19 11.00
N LEU A 190 9.52 15.71 12.12
CA LEU A 190 9.99 16.97 12.71
C LEU A 190 11.47 16.89 13.09
N LEU A 191 11.90 15.75 13.64
CA LEU A 191 13.29 15.55 14.07
C LEU A 191 14.25 15.26 12.90
N ILE A 192 13.81 14.52 11.89
CA ILE A 192 14.71 14.01 10.83
C ILE A 192 14.62 14.80 9.53
N ASN A 193 13.42 15.19 9.11
CA ASN A 193 13.22 15.91 7.85
C ASN A 193 11.97 16.81 7.87
N PRO A 194 12.00 17.94 8.60
CA PRO A 194 10.84 18.79 8.80
C PRO A 194 10.32 19.40 7.49
N SER A 195 11.19 19.50 6.47
CA SER A 195 10.82 19.99 5.14
C SER A 195 9.73 19.14 4.48
N ILE A 196 9.66 17.83 4.77
CA ILE A 196 8.63 16.92 4.26
C ILE A 196 7.25 17.34 4.75
N ILE A 197 7.15 17.78 6.01
CA ILE A 197 5.88 18.23 6.59
C ILE A 197 5.44 19.51 5.90
N PHE A 198 6.30 20.53 5.89
CA PHE A 198 5.95 21.83 5.32
C PHE A 198 5.57 21.73 3.83
N LYS A 199 6.46 21.15 3.01
CA LYS A 199 6.21 21.00 1.56
C LYS A 199 5.01 20.08 1.30
N GLY A 200 4.87 19.01 2.08
CA GLY A 200 3.76 18.07 1.94
C GLY A 200 2.40 18.75 2.18
N TRP A 201 2.31 19.60 3.20
CA TRP A 201 1.08 20.37 3.47
C TRP A 201 0.82 21.45 2.43
N VAL A 202 1.85 22.12 1.91
CA VAL A 202 1.70 23.05 0.78
C VAL A 202 1.09 22.34 -0.43
N GLU A 203 1.56 21.14 -0.77
CA GLU A 203 1.02 20.36 -1.90
C GLU A 203 -0.41 19.86 -1.61
N ILE A 204 -0.69 19.38 -0.39
CA ILE A 204 -2.05 19.00 0.03
C ILE A 204 -3.03 20.17 -0.14
N ILE A 205 -2.63 21.39 0.26
CA ILE A 205 -3.46 22.59 0.14
C ILE A 205 -3.61 23.00 -1.33
N LYS A 206 -2.53 22.97 -2.11
CA LYS A 206 -2.55 23.25 -3.55
C LYS A 206 -3.56 22.34 -4.27
N ASP A 207 -3.54 21.05 -3.99
CA ASP A 207 -4.39 20.04 -4.65
C ASP A 207 -5.71 19.78 -3.91
N ARG A 208 -6.12 20.66 -2.99
CA ARG A 208 -7.34 20.48 -2.18
C ARG A 208 -8.60 20.39 -3.02
N SER A 209 -8.68 21.15 -4.12
CA SER A 209 -9.84 21.17 -5.01
C SER A 209 -10.03 19.82 -5.71
N TYR A 210 -8.94 19.28 -6.27
CA TYR A 210 -8.94 17.94 -6.86
C TYR A 210 -9.27 16.88 -5.81
N THR A 211 -8.63 16.96 -4.63
CA THR A 211 -8.83 15.99 -3.54
C THR A 211 -10.29 15.94 -3.07
N ARG A 212 -10.96 17.10 -2.94
CA ARG A 212 -12.39 17.18 -2.61
C ARG A 212 -13.26 16.57 -3.71
N SER A 213 -12.98 16.91 -4.96
CA SER A 213 -13.70 16.35 -6.13
C SER A 213 -13.55 14.83 -6.21
N ALA A 214 -12.35 14.32 -5.94
CA ALA A 214 -12.05 12.89 -5.84
C ALA A 214 -12.85 12.25 -4.70
N ARG A 215 -12.89 12.85 -3.51
CA ARG A 215 -13.71 12.36 -2.39
C ARG A 215 -15.19 12.28 -2.76
N VAL A 216 -15.75 13.27 -3.45
CA VAL A 216 -17.15 13.24 -3.91
C VAL A 216 -17.41 12.06 -4.84
N LYS A 217 -16.54 11.82 -5.83
CA LYS A 217 -16.64 10.64 -6.72
C LYS A 217 -16.57 9.32 -5.96
N ILE A 218 -15.66 9.22 -4.98
CA ILE A 218 -15.51 8.02 -4.15
C ILE A 218 -16.75 7.80 -3.29
N LEU A 219 -17.31 8.86 -2.69
CA LEU A 219 -18.54 8.76 -1.92
C LEU A 219 -19.71 8.29 -2.79
N ALA A 220 -19.82 8.81 -4.02
CA ALA A 220 -20.85 8.42 -4.97
C ALA A 220 -20.74 6.96 -5.46
N SER A 221 -19.53 6.39 -5.49
CA SER A 221 -19.32 5.00 -5.90
C SER A 221 -19.42 3.98 -4.76
N ARG A 222 -19.53 4.43 -3.49
CA ARG A 222 -19.61 3.55 -2.33
C ARG A 222 -20.84 2.66 -2.36
N LYS A 223 -20.62 1.36 -2.20
CA LYS A 223 -21.65 0.35 -1.96
C LYS A 223 -21.45 -0.40 -0.65
N MET A 224 -20.22 -0.44 -0.14
CA MET A 224 -19.89 -1.08 1.12
C MET A 224 -20.33 -0.22 2.31
N TYR A 225 -20.97 -0.81 3.32
CA TYR A 225 -21.28 -0.10 4.56
C TYR A 225 -20.04 0.06 5.44
N TRP A 226 -19.99 1.09 6.28
CA TRP A 226 -18.81 1.38 7.11
C TRP A 226 -18.41 0.23 8.03
N LYS A 227 -19.36 -0.60 8.50
CA LYS A 227 -19.05 -1.81 9.28
C LYS A 227 -18.35 -2.88 8.45
N GLY A 228 -18.67 -2.99 7.16
CA GLY A 228 -18.14 -4.03 6.28
C GLY A 228 -16.63 -3.89 6.03
N ILE A 229 -16.13 -2.66 5.91
CA ILE A 229 -14.69 -2.44 5.72
C ILE A 229 -13.87 -2.68 7.00
N ARG A 230 -14.52 -2.70 8.19
CA ARG A 230 -13.82 -2.85 9.47
C ARG A 230 -13.11 -4.19 9.65
N ARG A 231 -13.53 -5.24 8.96
CA ARG A 231 -12.87 -6.57 9.03
C ARG A 231 -11.41 -6.54 8.58
N TRP A 232 -10.97 -5.46 7.95
CA TRP A 232 -9.61 -5.27 7.47
C TRP A 232 -8.71 -4.52 8.45
N PHE A 233 -9.24 -3.99 9.55
CA PHE A 233 -8.52 -3.17 10.52
C PHE A 233 -8.08 -3.93 11.76
#